data_AF-A0A814NA83-F1
#
_entry.id   AF-A0A814NA83-F1
#
_cell.length_a   1.000
_cell.length_b   1.000
_cell.length_c   1.000
_cell.angle_alpha   90.00
_cell.angle_beta   90.00
_cell.angle_gamma   90.00
#
_symmetry.space_group_name_H-M   'P 1'
#
loop_
_entity.id
_entity.type
_entity.pdbx_description
1 polymer ?
#
loop_
_entity_poly.entity_id
_entity_poly.type
_entity_poly.pdbx_seq_one_letter_code
_entity_poly.pdbx_strand_id
1 'polypeptide(L)'
;MFDKKPIECVFYELYSNDNKDGHMVIECVPLGMNVSNLAPIYFKKAIMESESEWSTYKKIIDLKEKTVRDSVPKNMPYFTVGFGLDNGYAHLIEKSEAYLSHFAKEVLCGILDLDPLLWMRPKKETFSKQSKKVIEFFNWWNF
;
A
#
# COMPACT_ATOMS: atom_id res chain seq x y z
N MET A 1 12.44 9.52 11.71
CA MET A 1 13.22 8.26 11.65
C MET A 1 13.74 8.00 10.25
N PHE A 2 12.89 7.72 9.26
CA PHE A 2 13.34 7.35 7.91
C PHE A 2 13.94 8.51 7.12
N ASP A 3 13.48 9.75 7.32
CA ASP A 3 14.06 10.97 6.72
C ASP A 3 15.55 11.20 7.07
N LYS A 4 16.03 10.68 8.21
CA LYS A 4 17.46 10.72 8.57
C LYS A 4 18.31 9.74 7.74
N LYS A 5 17.66 8.91 6.91
CA LYS A 5 18.26 7.91 6.01
C LYS A 5 17.78 8.22 4.57
N PRO A 6 18.47 7.75 3.52
CA PRO A 6 17.99 7.89 2.14
C PRO A 6 16.84 6.90 1.85
N ILE A 7 15.79 6.95 2.69
CA ILE A 7 14.64 6.05 2.71
C ILE A 7 13.37 6.89 2.79
N GLU A 8 12.41 6.55 1.95
CA GLU A 8 11.08 7.12 1.95
C GLU A 8 10.04 6.01 2.16
N CYS A 9 8.85 6.37 2.65
CA CYS A 9 7.82 5.40 2.97
C CYS A 9 6.67 5.45 1.97
N VAL A 10 6.21 4.29 1.55
CA VAL A 10 4.89 4.14 0.93
C VAL A 10 3.92 3.70 1.99
N PHE A 11 2.83 4.45 2.15
CA PHE A 11 1.74 4.11 3.05
C PHE A 11 0.56 3.65 2.23
N TYR A 12 -0.08 2.55 2.61
CA TYR A 12 -1.30 2.14 1.91
C TYR A 12 -2.28 1.46 2.86
N GLU A 13 -3.54 1.51 2.46
CA GLU A 13 -4.61 0.74 3.09
C GLU A 13 -5.56 0.22 2.02
N LEU A 14 -6.24 -0.88 2.37
CA LEU A 14 -7.25 -1.50 1.56
C LEU A 14 -8.47 -1.78 2.43
N TYR A 15 -9.58 -1.16 2.07
CA TYR A 15 -10.87 -1.45 2.67
C TYR A 15 -11.72 -2.27 1.70
N SER A 16 -12.18 -3.44 2.16
CA SER A 16 -13.11 -4.29 1.41
C SER A 16 -14.29 -4.72 2.29
N ASN A 17 -15.44 -4.91 1.65
CA ASN A 17 -16.66 -5.43 2.27
C ASN A 17 -16.55 -6.91 2.69
N ASP A 18 -15.53 -7.63 2.26
CA ASP A 18 -15.27 -9.01 2.68
C ASP A 18 -14.67 -9.08 4.09
N ASN A 19 -14.14 -7.96 4.60
CA ASN A 19 -13.53 -7.84 5.92
C ASN A 19 -14.25 -6.79 6.78
N LYS A 20 -15.59 -6.82 6.80
CA LYS A 20 -16.42 -5.82 7.53
C LYS A 20 -16.11 -5.75 9.02
N ASP A 21 -15.74 -6.88 9.63
CA ASP A 21 -15.41 -6.97 11.05
C ASP A 21 -13.89 -6.87 11.32
N GLY A 22 -13.10 -6.61 10.27
CA GLY A 22 -11.66 -6.45 10.38
C GLY A 22 -11.25 -5.09 10.94
N HIS A 23 -10.07 -5.07 11.58
CA HIS A 23 -9.44 -3.80 11.94
C HIS A 23 -8.86 -3.10 10.72
N MET A 24 -8.96 -1.77 10.72
CA MET A 24 -8.21 -0.92 9.81
C MET A 24 -6.70 -1.12 10.04
N VAL A 25 -5.96 -1.35 8.97
CA VAL A 25 -4.50 -1.50 8.99
C VAL A 25 -3.95 -0.59 7.90
N ILE A 26 -3.12 0.36 8.32
CA ILE A 26 -2.29 1.15 7.40
C ILE A 26 -0.91 0.50 7.37
N GLU A 27 -0.53 0.00 6.21
CA GLU A 27 0.79 -0.58 5.99
C GLU A 27 1.80 0.52 5.68
N CYS A 28 3.01 0.41 6.22
CA CYS A 28 4.13 1.30 5.96
C CYS A 28 5.30 0.50 5.38
N VAL A 29 5.66 0.78 4.13
CA VAL A 29 6.75 0.09 3.44
C VAL A 29 7.89 1.08 3.19
N PRO A 30 9.00 0.98 3.94
CA PRO A 30 10.19 1.79 3.67
C PRO A 30 10.89 1.31 2.40
N LEU A 31 11.18 2.23 1.49
CA LEU A 31 11.87 2.01 0.22
C LEU A 31 13.11 2.91 0.15
N GLY A 32 14.18 2.43 -0.48
CA GLY A 32 15.32 3.29 -0.81
C GLY A 32 14.90 4.39 -1.79
N MET A 33 15.51 5.57 -1.68
CA MET A 33 15.07 6.78 -2.41
C MET A 33 15.05 6.61 -3.94
N ASN A 34 15.96 5.82 -4.51
CA ASN A 34 15.97 5.52 -5.95
C ASN A 34 14.69 4.79 -6.40
N VAL A 35 14.14 3.97 -5.51
CA VAL A 35 12.97 3.13 -5.74
C VAL A 35 11.69 3.88 -5.42
N SER A 36 11.67 4.68 -4.34
CA SER A 36 10.48 5.44 -3.93
C SER A 36 10.04 6.44 -5.01
N ASN A 37 10.97 7.09 -5.70
CA ASN A 37 10.70 8.01 -6.80
C ASN A 37 9.92 7.37 -7.96
N LEU A 38 10.02 6.04 -8.13
CA LEU A 38 9.29 5.30 -9.16
C LEU A 38 7.88 4.90 -8.70
N ALA A 39 7.65 4.79 -7.39
CA ALA A 39 6.41 4.28 -6.83
C ALA A 39 5.16 5.04 -7.33
N PRO A 40 5.14 6.39 -7.40
CA PRO A 40 3.97 7.12 -7.93
C PRO A 40 3.59 6.73 -9.37
N ILE A 41 4.59 6.51 -10.24
CA ILE A 41 4.34 6.16 -11.65
C ILE A 41 3.82 4.72 -11.75
N TYR A 42 4.43 3.80 -11.00
CA TYR A 42 4.06 2.38 -11.01
C TYR A 42 2.65 2.17 -10.44
N PHE A 43 2.33 2.78 -9.30
CA PHE A 43 0.98 2.69 -8.72
C PHE A 43 -0.06 3.34 -9.62
N LYS A 44 0.23 4.48 -10.21
CA LYS A 44 -0.68 5.11 -11.17
C LYS A 44 -0.97 4.20 -12.36
N LYS A 45 0.07 3.56 -12.92
CA LYS A 45 -0.09 2.61 -14.02
C LYS A 45 -0.92 1.39 -13.59
N ALA A 46 -0.55 0.77 -12.47
CA ALA A 46 -1.23 -0.42 -11.96
C ALA A 46 -2.71 -0.16 -11.65
N ILE A 47 -3.07 0.99 -11.06
CA ILE A 47 -4.47 1.36 -10.80
C ILE A 47 -5.24 1.57 -12.11
N MET A 48 -4.63 2.23 -13.11
CA MET A 48 -5.29 2.48 -14.39
C MET A 48 -5.53 1.19 -15.19
N GLU A 49 -4.59 0.25 -15.10
CA GLU A 49 -4.67 -1.09 -15.69
C GLU A 49 -5.53 -2.04 -14.86
N SER A 50 -5.77 -1.73 -13.59
CA SER A 50 -6.68 -2.50 -12.75
C SER A 50 -8.14 -2.23 -13.11
N GLU A 51 -8.95 -3.28 -12.96
CA GLU A 51 -10.39 -3.32 -13.25
C GLU A 51 -10.80 -3.04 -14.71
N SER A 52 -12.08 -3.33 -14.98
CA SER A 52 -12.74 -3.13 -16.27
C SER A 52 -12.52 -1.72 -16.83
N GLU A 53 -12.32 -1.61 -18.15
CA GLU A 53 -12.29 -0.34 -18.87
C GLU A 53 -13.63 0.42 -18.80
N TRP A 54 -14.71 -0.28 -18.45
CA TRP A 54 -16.06 0.25 -18.28
C TRP A 54 -16.39 0.46 -16.78
N SER A 55 -15.58 1.23 -16.06
CA SER A 55 -15.88 1.62 -14.67
C SER A 55 -16.84 2.81 -14.63
N THR A 56 -17.72 2.84 -13.62
CA THR A 56 -18.67 3.95 -13.41
C THR A 56 -17.95 5.16 -12.81
N TYR A 57 -17.05 4.90 -11.87
CA TYR A 57 -16.23 5.91 -11.20
C TYR A 57 -14.90 6.10 -11.92
N LYS A 58 -14.25 7.25 -11.65
CA LYS A 58 -12.88 7.49 -12.09
C LYS A 58 -11.97 6.42 -11.47
N LYS A 59 -11.20 5.72 -12.30
CA LYS A 59 -10.23 4.72 -11.85
C LYS A 59 -9.22 5.28 -10.85
N ILE A 60 -8.75 6.52 -11.04
CA ILE A 60 -7.80 7.15 -10.14
C ILE A 60 -8.32 8.49 -9.64
N ILE A 61 -8.20 8.71 -8.34
CA ILE A 61 -8.47 9.97 -7.68
C ILE A 61 -7.13 10.49 -7.13
N ASP A 62 -6.72 11.67 -7.59
CA ASP A 62 -5.54 12.37 -7.07
C ASP A 62 -5.89 13.03 -5.72
N LEU A 63 -5.13 12.69 -4.68
CA LEU A 63 -5.33 13.14 -3.31
C LEU A 63 -4.41 14.32 -2.91
N LYS A 64 -3.64 14.92 -3.83
CA LYS A 64 -2.74 16.04 -3.52
C LYS A 64 -3.39 17.14 -2.66
N GLU A 65 -4.62 17.52 -3.01
CA GLU A 65 -5.36 18.60 -2.36
C GLU A 65 -6.58 18.10 -1.56
N LYS A 66 -6.71 16.79 -1.35
CA LYS A 66 -7.91 16.17 -0.74
C LYS A 66 -7.54 15.00 0.15
N THR A 67 -8.38 14.68 1.11
CA THR A 67 -8.23 13.44 1.87
C THR A 67 -9.07 12.33 1.27
N VAL A 68 -8.79 11.09 1.69
CA VAL A 68 -9.63 9.92 1.41
C VAL A 68 -11.07 10.17 1.84
N ARG A 69 -11.28 10.82 2.99
CA ARG A 69 -12.62 11.11 3.54
C ARG A 69 -13.42 12.08 2.67
N ASP A 70 -12.76 13.00 1.99
CA ASP A 70 -13.40 13.96 1.07
C ASP A 70 -13.71 13.33 -0.30
N SER A 71 -13.03 12.22 -0.62
CA SER A 71 -12.99 11.66 -1.96
C SER A 71 -13.75 10.34 -2.09
N VAL A 72 -13.87 9.58 -1.00
CA VAL A 72 -14.46 8.24 -0.97
C VAL A 72 -15.80 8.26 -0.21
N PRO A 73 -16.91 7.81 -0.83
CA PRO A 73 -18.18 7.69 -0.13
C PRO A 73 -18.11 6.68 1.02
N LYS A 74 -18.93 6.93 2.05
CA LYS A 74 -19.00 6.08 3.24
C LYS A 74 -19.41 4.65 2.86
N ASN A 75 -18.75 3.65 3.45
CA ASN A 75 -18.99 2.21 3.24
C ASN A 75 -18.74 1.71 1.80
N MET A 76 -18.01 2.46 0.97
CA MET A 76 -17.55 1.97 -0.32
C MET A 76 -16.16 1.33 -0.16
N PRO A 77 -15.91 0.13 -0.72
CA PRO A 77 -14.56 -0.44 -0.82
C PRO A 77 -13.59 0.50 -1.56
N TYR A 78 -12.38 0.65 -1.05
CA TYR A 78 -11.37 1.51 -1.66
C TYR A 78 -9.95 1.03 -1.37
N PHE A 79 -9.04 1.44 -2.24
CA PHE A 79 -7.60 1.33 -2.06
C PHE A 79 -7.01 2.75 -2.04
N THR A 80 -6.09 3.02 -1.12
CA THR A 80 -5.34 4.29 -1.10
C THR A 80 -3.87 4.04 -0.90
N VAL A 81 -3.04 4.86 -1.55
CA VAL A 81 -1.58 4.84 -1.42
C VAL A 81 -1.03 6.26 -1.34
N GLY A 82 -0.22 6.53 -0.31
CA GLY A 82 0.53 7.77 -0.11
C GLY A 82 2.03 7.55 -0.26
N PHE A 83 2.75 8.62 -0.63
CA PHE A 83 4.18 8.59 -0.89
C PHE A 83 4.87 9.63 -0.01
N GLY A 84 5.64 9.17 0.98
CA GLY A 84 6.26 10.04 1.96
C GLY A 84 5.20 10.81 2.77
N LEU A 85 5.21 12.14 2.64
CA LEU A 85 4.23 13.04 3.25
C LEU A 85 3.07 13.39 2.30
N ASP A 86 3.16 12.99 1.03
CA ASP A 86 2.12 13.26 0.04
C ASP A 86 0.99 12.23 0.14
N ASN A 87 -0.25 12.71 0.06
CA ASN A 87 -1.46 11.87 0.15
C ASN A 87 -1.62 10.86 -1.00
N GLY A 88 -0.93 11.07 -2.13
CA GLY A 88 -0.89 10.14 -3.27
C GLY A 88 -2.24 9.94 -3.97
N TYR A 89 -2.72 8.70 -4.04
CA TYR A 89 -3.87 8.29 -4.84
C TYR A 89 -4.92 7.50 -4.06
N ALA A 90 -6.17 7.62 -4.49
CA ALA A 90 -7.25 6.70 -4.14
C ALA A 90 -7.83 6.02 -5.38
N HIS A 91 -8.36 4.81 -5.18
CA HIS A 91 -9.11 4.03 -6.15
C HIS A 91 -10.36 3.47 -5.47
N LEU A 92 -11.52 3.69 -6.07
CA LEU A 92 -12.79 3.10 -5.64
C LEU A 92 -12.92 1.72 -6.27
N ILE A 93 -13.18 0.71 -5.45
CA ILE A 93 -13.27 -0.68 -5.90
C ILE A 93 -14.73 -0.99 -6.19
N GLU A 94 -15.06 -1.22 -7.46
CA GLU A 94 -16.44 -1.53 -7.90
C GLU A 94 -16.74 -3.02 -7.84
N LYS A 95 -15.75 -3.88 -8.11
CA LYS A 95 -15.88 -5.33 -8.05
C LYS A 95 -14.87 -5.90 -7.05
N SER A 96 -15.38 -6.50 -5.97
CA SER A 96 -14.52 -7.18 -5.00
C SER A 96 -13.98 -8.46 -5.62
N GLU A 97 -12.80 -8.38 -6.23
CA GLU A 97 -12.02 -9.57 -6.57
C GLU A 97 -11.00 -9.84 -5.45
N ALA A 98 -10.84 -11.11 -5.08
CA ALA A 98 -9.90 -11.55 -4.05
C ALA A 98 -8.44 -11.10 -4.31
N TYR A 99 -8.12 -10.79 -5.58
CA TYR A 99 -6.86 -10.26 -6.07
C TYR A 99 -6.41 -8.97 -5.34
N LEU A 100 -7.36 -8.14 -4.89
CA LEU A 100 -7.05 -6.83 -4.31
C LEU A 100 -6.26 -6.91 -3.00
N SER A 101 -6.39 -8.00 -2.24
CA SER A 101 -5.71 -8.19 -0.95
C SER A 101 -4.18 -8.11 -1.03
N HIS A 102 -3.61 -8.33 -2.21
CA HIS A 102 -2.17 -8.25 -2.43
C HIS A 102 -1.76 -7.19 -3.46
N PHE A 103 -2.70 -6.39 -3.96
CA PHE A 103 -2.46 -5.42 -5.04
C PHE A 103 -1.23 -4.52 -4.76
N ALA A 104 -1.19 -3.89 -3.59
CA ALA A 104 -0.06 -3.03 -3.24
C ALA A 104 1.27 -3.80 -3.14
N LYS A 105 1.23 -5.02 -2.61
CA LYS A 105 2.42 -5.88 -2.48
C LYS A 105 2.92 -6.30 -3.84
N GLU A 106 2.04 -6.61 -4.79
CA GLU A 106 2.40 -6.95 -6.16
C GLU A 106 3.09 -5.77 -6.86
N VAL A 107 2.52 -4.56 -6.75
CA VAL A 107 3.14 -3.35 -7.31
C VAL A 107 4.51 -3.10 -6.68
N LEU A 108 4.61 -3.13 -5.35
CA LEU A 108 5.87 -2.90 -4.62
C LEU A 108 6.93 -3.97 -4.90
N CYS A 109 6.55 -5.24 -4.93
CA CYS A 109 7.47 -6.34 -5.21
C CYS A 109 7.90 -6.34 -6.68
N GLY A 110 7.03 -5.92 -7.60
CA GLY A 110 7.39 -5.69 -9.00
C GLY A 110 8.38 -4.55 -9.17
N ILE A 111 8.25 -3.47 -8.39
CA ILE A 111 9.24 -2.38 -8.36
C ILE A 111 10.60 -2.87 -7.80
N LEU A 112 10.56 -3.72 -6.78
CA LEU A 112 11.76 -4.24 -6.09
C LEU A 112 12.39 -5.49 -6.75
N ASP A 113 11.81 -5.99 -7.84
CA ASP A 113 12.21 -7.22 -8.54
C ASP A 113 12.32 -8.43 -7.59
N LEU A 114 11.31 -8.61 -6.73
CA LEU A 114 11.26 -9.71 -5.74
C LEU A 114 10.50 -10.93 -6.27
N ASP A 115 11.00 -12.12 -5.93
CA ASP A 115 10.35 -13.39 -6.27
C ASP A 115 8.93 -13.49 -5.66
N PRO A 116 7.90 -13.83 -6.46
CA PRO A 116 6.52 -14.00 -5.98
C PRO A 116 6.35 -14.91 -4.77
N LEU A 117 7.20 -15.93 -4.63
CA LEU A 117 7.16 -16.88 -3.51
C LEU A 117 7.42 -16.20 -2.16
N LEU A 118 8.12 -15.06 -2.15
CA LEU A 118 8.42 -14.33 -0.91
C LEU A 118 7.19 -13.64 -0.32
N TRP A 119 6.25 -13.18 -1.15
CA TRP A 119 5.13 -12.34 -0.71
C TRP A 119 3.75 -12.97 -0.90
N MET A 120 3.56 -13.88 -1.87
CA MET A 120 2.28 -14.58 -2.07
C MET A 120 2.04 -15.65 -1.01
N ARG A 121 3.10 -16.32 -0.54
CA ARG A 121 3.02 -17.42 0.44
C ARG A 121 4.15 -17.30 1.48
N PRO A 122 4.17 -16.21 2.26
CA PRO A 122 5.23 -15.99 3.23
C PRO A 122 5.22 -17.14 4.25
N LYS A 123 6.40 -17.73 4.49
CA LYS A 123 6.55 -18.75 5.54
C LYS A 123 6.37 -18.09 6.90
N LYS A 124 5.57 -18.71 7.77
CA LYS A 124 5.43 -18.25 9.15
C LYS A 124 6.80 -18.25 9.82
N GLU A 125 7.20 -17.10 10.34
CA GLU A 125 8.44 -16.97 11.09
C GLU A 125 8.27 -17.49 12.52
N THR A 126 9.37 -17.94 13.12
CA THR A 126 9.36 -18.32 14.54
C THR A 126 9.28 -17.07 15.42
N PHE A 127 8.66 -17.19 16.60
CA PHE A 127 8.55 -16.10 17.56
C PHE A 127 9.92 -15.45 17.88
N SER A 128 10.96 -16.27 18.06
CA SER A 128 12.32 -15.77 18.32
C SER A 128 12.85 -14.87 17.20
N LYS A 129 12.56 -15.19 15.92
CA LYS A 129 12.97 -14.34 14.78
C LYS A 129 12.18 -13.04 14.73
N GLN A 130 10.86 -13.11 14.96
CA GLN A 130 10.00 -11.93 14.98
C GLN A 130 10.40 -10.97 16.12
N SER A 131 10.63 -11.50 17.33
CA SER A 131 11.05 -10.71 18.49
C SER A 131 12.35 -9.94 18.22
N LYS A 132 13.33 -10.56 17.56
CA LYS A 132 14.59 -9.89 17.16
C LYS A 132 14.34 -8.70 16.23
N LYS A 133 13.50 -8.85 15.21
CA LYS A 133 13.15 -7.77 14.28
C LYS A 133 12.40 -6.62 14.96
N VAL A 134 11.50 -6.94 15.89
CA VAL A 134 10.77 -5.92 16.66
C VAL A 134 11.73 -5.10 17.53
N ILE A 135 12.68 -5.76 18.20
CA ILE A 135 13.71 -5.08 19.00
C ILE A 135 14.60 -4.20 18.11
N GLU A 136 15.02 -4.71 16.96
CA GLU A 136 15.81 -3.95 15.99
C GLU A 136 15.06 -2.69 15.51
N PHE A 137 13.79 -2.83 15.12
CA PHE A 137 12.95 -1.71 14.72
C PHE A 137 12.73 -0.71 15.86
N PHE A 138 12.50 -1.18 17.09
CA PHE A 138 12.36 -0.34 18.28
C PHE A 138 13.62 0.50 18.53
N ASN A 139 14.80 -0.09 18.33
CA ASN A 139 16.07 0.64 18.41
C ASN A 139 16.23 1.67 17.30
N TRP A 140 15.66 1.46 16.11
CA TRP A 140 15.64 2.51 15.08
C TRP A 140 14.66 3.64 15.41
N TRP A 141 13.58 3.33 16.12
CA TRP A 141 12.50 4.28 16.42
C TRP A 141 12.86 5.28 17.52
N ASN A 142 13.58 4.85 18.57
CA ASN A 142 13.85 5.66 19.75
C ASN A 142 15.06 6.63 19.63
N PHE A 143 15.67 6.75 18.45
CA PHE A 143 16.85 7.59 18.18
C PHE A 143 16.68 8.45 16.91
#